data_AF-A0A103YA43-F1
#
_entry.id   AF-A0A103YA43-F1
#
_cell.length_a   1.000
_cell.length_b   1.000
_cell.length_c   1.000
_cell.angle_alpha   90.00
_cell.angle_beta   90.00
_cell.angle_gamma   90.00
#
_symmetry.space_group_name_H-M   'P 1'
#
loop_
_entity.id
_entity.type
_entity.pdbx_description
1 polymer ?
#
loop_
_entity_poly.entity_id
_entity_poly.type
_entity_poly.pdbx_seq_one_letter_code
_entity_poly.pdbx_strand_id
1 'polypeptide(L)' 'MVLIIELINNIAKAHGGVSVFGKVGERTREENDLYVEMKESGVINEQNIAESKMAQVYGLMNVEHVSSSYL' A
#
# COMPACT_ATOMS: atom_id res chain seq x y z
N MET A 1 -4.63 5.89 9.19
CA MET A 1 -4.66 4.72 8.30
C MET A 1 -6.01 3.98 8.30
N VAL A 2 -6.66 3.84 9.46
CA VAL A 2 -7.96 3.15 9.65
C VAL A 2 -9.04 3.47 8.60
N LEU A 3 -9.22 4.74 8.22
CA LEU A 3 -10.24 5.15 7.22
C LEU A 3 -10.04 4.54 5.82
N ILE A 4 -8.78 4.35 5.39
CA ILE A 4 -8.47 3.77 4.07
C ILE A 4 -8.81 2.28 4.07
N ILE A 5 -8.50 1.59 5.17
CA ILE A 5 -8.77 0.16 5.36
C ILE A 5 -10.30 -0.08 5.35
N GLU A 6 -11.06 0.74 6.09
CA GLU A 6 -12.51 0.65 6.13
C GLU A 6 -13.14 0.93 4.75
N LEU A 7 -12.63 1.93 4.03
CA LEU A 7 -13.11 2.26 2.69
C LEU A 7 -12.90 1.08 1.72
N ILE A 8 -11.70 0.50 1.69
CA ILE A 8 -11.38 -0.66 0.84
C ILE A 8 -12.29 -1.84 1.20
N ASN A 9 -12.45 -2.13 2.49
CA ASN A 9 -13.28 -3.24 2.95
C ASN A 9 -14.76 -3.06 2.58
N ASN A 10 -15.27 -1.83 2.67
CA ASN A 10 -16.65 -1.51 2.33
C ASN A 10 -16.89 -1.56 0.82
N ILE A 11 -15.96 -1.04 0.00
CA ILE A 11 -16.06 -1.12 -1.47
C ILE A 11 -15.97 -2.58 -1.94
N ALA A 12 -15.03 -3.36 -1.41
CA ALA A 12 -14.88 -4.77 -1.77
C ALA A 12 -16.13 -5.60 -1.43
N LYS A 13 -16.76 -5.32 -0.28
CA LYS A 13 -18.02 -5.97 0.12
C LYS A 13 -19.23 -5.54 -0.72
N ALA A 14 -19.33 -4.25 -1.05
CA ALA A 14 -20.51 -3.69 -1.71
C ALA A 14 -20.52 -3.91 -3.23
N HIS A 15 -19.36 -3.82 -3.88
CA HIS A 15 -19.27 -3.80 -5.34
C HIS A 15 -18.55 -5.00 -5.94
N GLY A 16 -17.92 -5.85 -5.12
CA GLY A 16 -17.19 -7.04 -5.58
C GLY A 16 -15.99 -6.67 -6.45
N GLY A 17 -14.81 -6.58 -5.85
CA GLY A 17 -13.61 -6.20 -6.60
C GLY A 17 -12.38 -6.00 -5.72
N VAL A 18 -11.25 -5.74 -6.36
CA VAL A 18 -9.95 -5.50 -5.73
C VAL A 18 -9.61 -4.01 -5.85
N SER A 19 -9.23 -3.37 -4.74
CA SER A 19 -8.77 -1.98 -4.72
C SER A 19 -7.27 -1.89 -4.99
N VAL A 20 -6.82 -0.91 -5.78
CA VAL A 20 -5.37 -0.66 -5.96
C VAL A 20 -4.98 0.56 -5.13
N PHE A 21 -4.01 0.40 -4.24
CA PHE A 21 -3.46 1.49 -3.44
C PHE A 21 -2.01 1.77 -3.83
N GLY A 22 -1.75 2.95 -4.40
CA GLY A 22 -0.43 3.41 -4.78
C GLY A 22 0.07 4.47 -3.79
N LYS A 23 1.22 4.22 -3.16
CA LYS A 23 1.86 5.15 -2.23
C LYS A 23 3.26 5.48 -2.75
N VAL A 24 3.60 6.77 -2.84
CA VAL A 24 4.85 7.25 -3.44
C VAL A 24 5.56 8.22 -2.49
N GLY A 25 6.86 8.04 -2.29
CA GLY A 25 7.72 9.01 -1.59
C GLY A 25 7.68 8.98 -0.07
N GLU A 26 7.17 7.90 0.52
CA GLU A 26 7.03 7.78 1.97
C GLU A 26 8.19 6.99 2.58
N ARG A 27 8.39 7.12 3.88
CA ARG A 27 9.48 6.39 4.54
C ARG A 27 9.15 4.90 4.52
N THR A 28 10.12 4.06 4.16
CA THR A 28 9.99 2.60 4.12
C THR A 28 9.44 2.00 5.44
N ARG A 29 9.65 2.68 6.57
CA ARG A 29 9.05 2.31 7.86
C ARG A 29 7.52 2.43 7.87
N GLU A 30 6.98 3.53 7.35
CA GLU A 30 5.53 3.79 7.30
C GLU A 30 4.84 2.87 6.28
N GLU A 31 5.58 2.42 5.26
CA GLU A 31 5.12 1.41 4.30
C GLU A 31 5.00 0.02 4.95
N ASN A 32 5.99 -0.37 5.75
CA ASN A 32 5.97 -1.63 6.49
C ASN A 32 4.86 -1.66 7.55
N ASP A 33 4.71 -0.59 8.33
CA ASP A 33 3.67 -0.50 9.36
C ASP A 33 2.27 -0.58 8.72
N LEU A 34 2.09 0.08 7.57
CA LEU A 34 0.86 -0.02 6.76
C LEU A 34 0.59 -1.44 6.27
N TYR A 35 1.63 -2.12 5.76
CA TYR A 35 1.48 -3.50 5.30
C TYR A 35 1.01 -4.43 6.42
N VAL A 36 1.60 -4.30 7.61
CA VAL A 36 1.21 -5.10 8.78
C VAL A 36 -0.25 -4.84 9.18
N GLU A 37 -0.68 -3.58 9.26
CA GLU A 37 -2.09 -3.24 9.54
C GLU A 37 -3.08 -3.80 8.50
N MET A 38 -2.69 -3.83 7.22
CA MET A 38 -3.52 -4.39 6.13
C MET A 38 -3.68 -5.91 6.24
N LYS A 39 -2.68 -6.60 6.79
CA LYS A 39 -2.75 -8.05 7.07
C LYS A 39 -3.61 -8.34 8.28
N GLU A 40 -3.39 -7.63 9.38
CA GLU A 40 -4.16 -7.80 10.61
C GLU A 40 -5.65 -7.49 10.41
N SER A 41 -5.98 -6.55 9.51
CA SER A 41 -7.35 -6.22 9.15
C SER A 41 -8.01 -7.19 8.16
N GLY A 42 -7.26 -8.17 7.63
CA GLY A 42 -7.77 -9.14 6.65
C GLY A 42 -8.12 -8.52 5.29
N VAL A 43 -7.52 -7.37 4.96
CA VAL A 43 -7.59 -6.77 3.63
C VAL A 43 -6.60 -7.46 2.68
N ILE A 44 -5.41 -7.81 3.19
CA ILE A 44 -4.43 -8.65 2.52
C ILE A 44 -4.43 -10.04 3.18
N ASN A 45 -4.64 -11.09 2.38
CA ASN A 45 -4.54 -12.48 2.81
C ASN A 45 -3.27 -13.10 2.20
N GLU A 46 -2.18 -13.18 2.98
CA GLU A 46 -0.90 -13.77 2.53
C GLU A 46 -1.01 -15.28 2.24
N GLN A 47 -1.96 -15.97 2.88
CA GLN A 47 -2.15 -17.41 2.71
C GLN A 47 -2.94 -17.73 1.45
N ASN A 48 -3.82 -16.81 1.03
CA ASN A 48 -4.58 -16.90 -0.21
C ASN A 48 -4.71 -15.52 -0.87
N ILE A 49 -3.75 -15.19 -1.74
CA ILE A 49 -3.70 -13.90 -2.43
C ILE A 49 -4.97 -13.64 -3.25
N ALA A 50 -5.62 -14.68 -3.78
CA ALA A 50 -6.88 -14.54 -4.53
C ALA A 50 -8.05 -14.03 -3.67
N GLU A 51 -7.98 -14.18 -2.36
CA GLU A 51 -8.97 -13.66 -1.41
C GLU A 51 -8.63 -12.25 -0.90
N SER A 52 -7.50 -11.68 -1.33
CA SER A 52 -7.13 -10.31 -0.96
C SER A 52 -8.06 -9.30 -1.60
N LYS A 53 -8.44 -8.27 -0.83
CA LYS A 53 -9.35 -7.21 -1.25
C LYS A 53 -8.62 -6.01 -1.84
N MET A 54 -7.29 -6.01 -1.77
CA MET A 54 -6.46 -4.97 -2.35
C MET A 54 -5.17 -5.51 -2.97
N ALA A 55 -4.63 -4.74 -3.91
CA ALA A 55 -3.24 -4.81 -4.33
C ALA A 55 -2.54 -3.50 -3.94
N GLN A 56 -1.31 -3.59 -3.44
CA GLN A 56 -0.52 -2.45 -3.02
C GLN A 56 0.71 -2.28 -3.92
N VAL A 57 0.96 -1.06 -4.38
CA VAL A 57 2.12 -0.68 -5.18
C VAL A 57 2.93 0.36 -4.43
N TYR A 58 4.21 0.07 -4.20
CA TYR A 58 5.16 0.96 -3.54
C TYR A 58 6.06 1.63 -4.57
N GLY A 59 6.20 2.96 -4.49
CA GLY A 59 7.14 3.74 -5.28
C GLY A 59 8.12 4.46 -4.37
N LEU A 60 9.37 3.99 -4.32
CA LEU A 60 10.46 4.72 -3.67
C LEU A 60 10.83 5.95 -4.52
N MET A 61 10.80 7.14 -3.91
CA MET A 61 11.48 8.29 -4.49
C MET A 61 12.93 8.29 -3.98
N ASN A 62 13.87 7.91 -4.84
CA ASN A 62 15.26 8.30 -4.61
C ASN A 62 15.38 9.78 -4.98
N VAL A 63 15.51 10.65 -3.98
CA VAL A 63 16.01 12.01 -4.22
C VAL A 63 17.50 11.84 -4.50
N GLU A 64 17.86 11.50 -5.73
CA GLU A 64 19.23 11.71 -6.17
C GLU A 64 19.49 13.21 -6.08
N HIS A 65 20.29 13.61 -5.08
CA HIS A 65 21.08 14.81 -5.21
C HIS A 65 21.97 14.57 -6.43
N VAL A 66 21.55 15.07 -7.59
CA VAL A 66 22.47 15.32 -8.70
C VAL A 66 23.36 16.46 -8.23
N SER A 67 24.36 16.15 -7.42
CA SER A 67 25.52 17.01 -7.26
C SER A 67 26.20 17.05 -8.62
N SER A 68 25.98 18.17 -9.32
CA SER A 68 26.68 18.51 -10.54
C SER A 68 28.18 18.45 -10.29
N SER A 69 28.83 17.36 -10.70
CA SER A 69 30.26 17.28 -10.88
C SER A 69 30.61 17.84 -12.26
N TYR A 70 30.54 19.16 -12.37
CA TYR A 70 31.35 19.93 -13.30
C TYR A 70 32.15 20.93 -12.48
N LEU A 71 33.31 20.49 -12.00
CA LEU A 71 34.59 21.21 -11.88
C LEU A 71 35.68 20.20 -11.50
#